data_AF-A4NYS0-F1
#
_entry.id   AF-A4NYS0-F1
#
_cell.length_a   1.000
_cell.length_b   1.000
_cell.length_c   1.000
_cell.angle_alpha   90.00
_cell.angle_beta   90.00
_cell.angle_gamma   90.00
#
_symmetry.space_group_name_H-M   'P 1'
#
loop_
_entity.id
_entity.type
_entity.pdbx_description
1 polymer ?
#
loop_
_entity_poly.entity_id
_entity_poly.type
_entity_poly.pdbx_seq_one_letter_code
_entity_poly.pdbx_strand_id
1 'polypeptide(L)' 'MKLTKLFLATAISLGVSSAVLAADYDLKFGMNAGTSSNEYKAAEMFAKEVKEKSQGKIEISLYPSSQLGDDRAMLNN' A
#
# COMPACT_ATOMS: atom_id res chain seq x y z
N MET A 1 -42.22 -1.15 -20.70
CA MET A 1 -41.64 -1.21 -19.32
C MET A 1 -40.67 -2.38 -19.07
N LYS A 2 -40.56 -3.39 -19.96
CA LYS A 2 -39.60 -4.51 -19.77
C LYS A 2 -38.21 -4.22 -20.36
N LEU A 3 -38.14 -3.48 -21.47
CA LEU A 3 -36.88 -3.12 -22.14
C LEU A 3 -36.10 -2.02 -21.38
N THR A 4 -36.79 -1.07 -20.73
CA THR A 4 -36.17 0.00 -19.93
C THR A 4 -35.45 -0.53 -18.68
N LYS A 5 -35.93 -1.66 -18.12
CA LYS A 5 -35.27 -2.34 -16.98
C LYS A 5 -34.05 -3.15 -17.41
N LEU A 6 -33.99 -3.56 -18.68
CA LEU A 6 -32.85 -4.30 -19.23
C LEU A 6 -31.66 -3.38 -19.50
N PHE A 7 -31.90 -2.16 -20.01
CA PHE A 7 -30.84 -1.16 -20.21
C PHE A 7 -30.21 -0.65 -18.90
N LEU A 8 -30.98 -0.60 -17.81
CA LEU A 8 -30.47 -0.14 -16.51
C LEU A 8 -29.61 -1.21 -15.80
N ALA A 9 -29.76 -2.49 -16.16
CA ALA A 9 -28.97 -3.59 -15.61
C ALA A 9 -27.59 -3.74 -16.29
N THR A 10 -27.48 -3.39 -17.58
CA THR A 10 -26.22 -3.52 -18.35
C THR A 10 -25.27 -2.33 -18.16
N ALA A 11 -25.73 -1.21 -17.60
CA ALA A 11 -24.90 -0.02 -17.40
C ALA A 11 -23.98 -0.11 -16.16
N ILE A 12 -24.22 -1.07 -15.25
CA ILE A 12 -23.47 -1.20 -13.99
C ILE A 12 -22.22 -2.08 -14.14
N SER A 13 -22.15 -2.94 -15.16
CA SER A 13 -21.01 -3.86 -15.35
C SER A 13 -19.81 -3.27 -16.10
N LEU A 14 -19.89 -2.03 -16.58
CA LEU A 14 -18.79 -1.31 -17.23
C LEU A 14 -18.01 -0.38 -16.27
N GLY A 15 -18.45 -0.30 -15.02
CA GLY A 15 -17.83 0.55 -14.01
C GLY A 15 -16.64 -0.12 -13.34
N VAL A 16 -15.45 0.31 -13.73
CA VAL A 16 -14.18 0.14 -13.01
C VAL A 16 -13.60 -1.28 -13.08
N SER A 17 -13.10 -1.66 -14.26
CA SER A 17 -11.88 -2.47 -14.32
C SER A 17 -10.72 -1.64 -13.77
N SER A 18 -10.68 -1.44 -12.44
CA SER A 18 -9.44 -1.07 -11.79
C SER A 18 -8.51 -2.25 -12.03
N ALA A 19 -7.66 -2.13 -13.05
CA ALA A 19 -6.53 -3.03 -13.21
C ALA A 19 -5.87 -3.10 -11.83
N VAL A 20 -5.91 -4.29 -11.22
CA VAL A 20 -5.09 -4.58 -10.04
C VAL A 20 -3.66 -4.48 -10.56
N LEU A 21 -3.10 -3.27 -10.49
CA LEU A 21 -1.69 -3.03 -10.75
C LEU A 21 -0.97 -3.59 -9.53
N ALA A 22 -0.40 -4.78 -9.68
CA ALA A 22 0.58 -5.26 -8.72
C ALA A 22 1.72 -4.23 -8.66
N ALA A 23 2.23 -3.96 -7.46
CA ALA A 23 3.37 -3.07 -7.32
C ALA A 23 4.57 -3.68 -8.09
N ASP A 24 5.25 -2.84 -8.88
CA ASP A 24 6.48 -3.24 -9.57
C ASP A 24 7.61 -3.48 -8.53
N TYR A 25 7.54 -2.77 -7.40
CA TYR A 25 8.50 -2.86 -6.31
C TYR A 25 7.79 -2.86 -4.95
N ASP A 26 8.18 -3.79 -4.07
CA ASP A 26 7.81 -3.80 -2.64
C ASP A 26 9.08 -3.59 -1.80
N LEU A 27 9.14 -2.44 -1.12
CA LEU A 27 10.22 -2.06 -0.24
C LEU A 27 9.86 -2.43 1.20
N LYS A 28 10.63 -3.35 1.77
CA LYS A 28 10.51 -3.72 3.19
C LYS A 28 11.26 -2.72 4.04
N PHE A 29 10.54 -1.98 4.87
CA PHE A 29 11.12 -0.97 5.74
C PHE A 29 11.06 -1.42 7.20
N GLY A 30 12.20 -1.90 7.70
CA GLY A 30 12.38 -2.29 9.10
C GLY A 30 12.57 -1.07 10.00
N MET A 31 11.92 -1.07 11.16
CA MET A 31 12.01 0.02 12.13
C MET A 31 12.13 -0.53 13.53
N ASN A 32 12.96 0.11 14.36
CA ASN A 32 13.02 -0.17 15.79
C ASN A 32 11.82 0.43 16.54
N ALA A 33 11.30 1.57 16.07
CA ALA A 33 10.17 2.23 16.69
C ALA A 33 8.89 1.37 16.61
N GLY A 34 8.09 1.40 17.69
CA GLY A 34 6.79 0.75 17.74
C GLY A 34 5.68 1.58 17.08
N THR A 35 4.52 0.95 16.86
CA THR A 35 3.38 1.55 16.13
C THR A 35 2.76 2.77 16.80
N SER A 36 2.97 2.97 18.11
CA SER A 36 2.48 4.14 18.84
C SER A 36 3.36 5.39 18.64
N SER A 37 4.57 5.22 18.12
CA SER A 37 5.56 6.30 17.97
C SER A 37 5.15 7.30 16.87
N ASN A 38 5.63 8.54 17.01
CA ASN A 38 5.45 9.55 15.95
C ASN A 38 6.26 9.19 14.69
N GLU A 39 7.37 8.47 14.86
CA GLU A 39 8.19 7.97 13.74
C GLU A 39 7.42 6.98 12.88
N TYR A 40 6.75 5.99 13.48
CA TYR A 40 5.92 5.04 12.76
C TYR A 40 4.80 5.73 11.98
N LYS A 41 4.12 6.71 12.60
CA LYS A 41 3.08 7.51 11.91
C LYS A 41 3.65 8.30 10.73
N ALA A 42 4.86 8.83 10.85
CA ALA A 42 5.53 9.49 9.74
C ALA A 42 5.89 8.50 8.63
N ALA A 43 6.31 7.29 8.98
CA ALA A 43 6.58 6.22 8.02
C ALA A 43 5.30 5.75 7.29
N GLU A 44 4.16 5.70 7.97
CA GLU A 44 2.85 5.44 7.33
C GLU A 44 2.50 6.52 6.29
N MET A 45 2.71 7.80 6.63
CA MET A 45 2.49 8.89 5.68
C MET A 45 3.46 8.81 4.49
N PHE A 46 4.72 8.47 4.75
CA PHE A 46 5.71 8.27 3.70
C PHE A 46 5.32 7.12 2.76
N ALA A 47 4.95 5.95 3.30
CA ALA A 47 4.48 4.81 2.53
C ALA A 47 3.29 5.17 1.64
N LYS A 48 2.33 5.93 2.19
CA LYS A 48 1.18 6.44 1.44
C LYS A 48 1.58 7.37 0.29
N GLU A 49 2.39 8.40 0.57
CA GLU A 49 2.83 9.37 -0.44
C GLU A 49 3.64 8.70 -1.56
N VAL A 50 4.49 7.72 -1.24
CA VAL A 50 5.25 6.95 -2.23
C VAL A 50 4.30 6.16 -3.12
N LYS A 51 3.30 5.47 -2.54
CA LYS A 51 2.31 4.72 -3.32
C LYS A 51 1.51 5.64 -4.25
N GLU A 52 1.06 6.78 -3.75
CA GLU A 52 0.28 7.74 -4.55
C GLU A 52 1.11 8.36 -5.68
N LYS A 53 2.30 8.88 -5.37
CA LYS A 53 3.17 9.54 -6.37
C LYS A 53 3.76 8.57 -7.39
N SER A 54 3.97 7.31 -7.00
CA SER A 54 4.41 6.25 -7.92
C SER A 54 3.28 5.64 -8.74
N GLN A 55 2.04 6.11 -8.58
CA GLN A 55 0.85 5.53 -9.21
C GLN A 55 0.70 4.02 -8.89
N GLY A 56 1.02 3.63 -7.66
CA GLY A 56 0.93 2.26 -7.17
C GLY A 56 2.09 1.35 -7.57
N LYS A 57 3.08 1.84 -8.32
CA LYS A 57 4.24 1.03 -8.74
C LYS A 57 5.19 0.71 -7.61
N ILE A 58 5.20 1.52 -6.55
CA ILE A 58 6.04 1.30 -5.37
C ILE A 58 5.14 1.20 -4.15
N GLU A 59 5.25 0.08 -3.46
CA GLU A 59 4.63 -0.13 -2.15
C GLU A 59 5.72 -0.24 -1.08
N ILE A 60 5.43 0.28 0.11
CA ILE A 60 6.34 0.21 1.25
C ILE A 60 5.64 -0.58 2.35
N SER A 61 6.22 -1.73 2.70
CA SER A 61 5.77 -2.59 3.78
C SER A 61 6.53 -2.24 5.06
N LEU A 62 5.81 -1.74 6.06
CA LEU A 62 6.40 -1.32 7.35
C LEU A 62 6.50 -2.50 8.32
N TYR A 63 7.68 -2.68 8.90
CA TYR A 63 7.97 -3.72 9.88
C TYR A 63 8.51 -3.08 11.17
N PRO A 64 7.62 -2.64 12.08
CA PRO A 64 8.00 -1.96 13.31
C PRO A 64 8.57 -2.91 14.37
N SER A 65 9.02 -2.37 15.49
CA SER A 65 9.47 -3.14 16.66
C SER A 65 10.55 -4.17 16.35
N SER A 66 11.51 -3.81 15.49
CA SER A 66 12.67 -4.64 15.12
C SER A 66 12.29 -6.00 14.51
N GLN A 67 11.12 -6.10 13.86
CA GLN A 67 10.61 -7.35 13.28
C GLN A 67 11.52 -7.97 12.20
N LEU A 68 12.33 -7.16 11.53
CA LEU A 68 13.32 -7.61 10.55
C LEU A 68 14.74 -7.71 11.12
N GLY A 69 14.89 -7.61 12.44
CA GLY A 69 16.16 -7.51 13.16
C GLY A 69 16.33 -6.16 13.85
N ASP A 70 17.11 -6.15 14.92
CA ASP A 70 17.57 -4.91 15.59
C ASP A 70 18.67 -4.25 14.75
N ASP A 71 18.75 -2.92 14.75
CA ASP A 71 19.77 -2.11 14.08
C ASP A 71 21.19 -2.67 14.32
N ARG A 72 21.44 -3.26 15.50
CA ARG A 72 22.73 -3.90 15.83
C ARG A 72 23.08 -5.10 14.94
N ALA A 73 22.10 -5.84 14.43
CA ALA A 73 22.31 -6.93 13.47
C ALA A 73 22.59 -6.38 12.06
N MET A 74 22.09 -5.19 11.73
CA MET A 74 22.36 -4.53 10.45
C MET A 74 23.77 -3.91 10.38
N LEU A 75 24.35 -3.49 11.51
CA LEU A 75 25.69 -2.87 11.58
C LEU A 75 26.87 -3.86 11.57
N ASN A 76 26.63 -5.17 11.75
CA ASN A 76 27.68 -6.19 11.87
C ASN A 76 27.99 -6.94 10.56
N ASN A 77 27.75 -6.35 9.39
CA ASN A 77 28.14 -6.91 8.08
C ASN A 77 29.12 -6.01 7.34
#